data_AF-A0A970BUV3-F1
#
_entry.id   AF-A0A970BUV3-F1
#
_cell.length_a   1.000
_cell.length_b   1.000
_cell.length_c   1.000
_cell.angle_alpha   90.00
_cell.angle_beta   90.00
_cell.angle_gamma   90.00
#
_symmetry.space_group_name_H-M   'P 1'
#
loop_
_entity.id
_entity.type
_entity.pdbx_description
1 polymer ?
#
loop_
_entity_poly.entity_id
_entity_poly.type
_entity_poly.pdbx_seq_one_letter_code
_entity_poly.pdbx_strand_id
1 'polypeptide(L)'
;MVGSEGGEASAVTAPLDAAEAASRRPPRRGESAPETQRIDGRVHHVQYLPAPRAFADAEDRLTFHVVGAGHAAQPLEVTLVEVRSGRIGELVIRDGDQVTVIGKRGRSAAGDTLIAEAVQNHTTHTGLEVQTGTALARRLRAPLGVLWFLAIPAFLLA
;
A
#
# COMPACT_ATOMS: atom_id res chain seq x y z
N MET A 1 75.18 -26.03 -26.00
CA MET A 1 74.15 -25.65 -25.02
C MET A 1 72.82 -26.13 -25.61
N VAL A 2 72.39 -27.36 -25.27
CA VAL A 2 71.19 -27.67 -24.45
C VAL A 2 69.97 -26.93 -25.01
N GLY A 3 69.02 -27.52 -25.74
CA GLY A 3 68.02 -28.57 -25.42
C GLY A 3 66.71 -28.10 -26.11
N SER A 4 65.96 -28.93 -26.85
CA SER A 4 64.86 -29.78 -26.36
C SER A 4 63.81 -28.92 -25.60
N GLU A 5 62.50 -28.90 -25.88
CA GLU A 5 61.52 -29.90 -26.36
C GLU A 5 60.32 -29.13 -26.97
N GLY A 6 59.55 -29.68 -27.91
CA GLY A 6 58.29 -30.40 -27.60
C GLY A 6 57.13 -29.39 -27.46
N GLY A 7 55.93 -29.54 -28.04
CA GLY A 7 55.20 -30.66 -28.57
C GLY A 7 53.78 -30.14 -28.88
N GLU A 8 52.99 -30.99 -29.50
CA GLU A 8 51.71 -30.75 -30.17
C GLU A 8 50.56 -30.27 -29.23
N ALA A 9 49.51 -29.65 -29.81
CA ALA A 9 48.17 -30.27 -29.89
C ALA A 9 47.01 -29.27 -30.15
N SER A 10 46.13 -29.69 -31.07
CA SER A 10 44.66 -29.67 -31.04
C SER A 10 43.83 -28.38 -30.88
N ALA A 11 43.14 -28.09 -31.99
CA ALA A 11 41.75 -27.65 -32.15
C ALA A 11 40.86 -27.47 -30.90
N VAL A 12 40.16 -26.33 -30.81
CA VAL A 12 38.78 -26.20 -30.30
C VAL A 12 38.14 -24.93 -30.89
N THR A 13 37.14 -25.17 -31.75
CA THR A 13 35.77 -24.57 -31.79
C THR A 13 35.54 -23.06 -31.58
N ALA A 14 34.78 -22.50 -32.51
CA ALA A 14 34.30 -21.11 -32.64
C ALA A 14 33.58 -20.51 -31.43
N PRO A 15 33.60 -19.17 -31.25
CA PRO A 15 32.61 -18.48 -30.44
C PRO A 15 31.38 -18.13 -31.29
N LEU A 16 30.34 -18.95 -31.13
CA LEU A 16 28.94 -18.59 -31.34
C LEU A 16 28.56 -17.69 -30.16
N ASP A 17 28.44 -16.36 -30.34
CA ASP A 17 27.69 -15.49 -29.41
C ASP A 17 27.48 -14.09 -30.02
N ALA A 18 26.74 -14.05 -31.13
CA ALA A 18 26.22 -12.81 -31.72
C ALA A 18 24.68 -12.77 -31.74
N ALA A 19 24.02 -13.59 -30.91
CA ALA A 19 22.57 -13.78 -30.93
C ALA A 19 21.87 -13.63 -29.56
N GLU A 20 22.53 -13.10 -28.53
CA GLU A 20 21.90 -12.81 -27.23
C GLU A 20 21.69 -11.30 -26.97
N ALA A 21 21.73 -10.48 -28.03
CA ALA A 21 21.47 -9.04 -27.96
C ALA A 21 19.99 -8.65 -28.14
N ALA A 22 19.07 -9.62 -28.30
CA ALA A 22 17.69 -9.36 -28.74
C ALA A 22 16.57 -9.65 -27.72
N SER A 23 16.88 -9.90 -26.44
CA SER A 23 15.84 -10.16 -25.41
C SER A 23 15.80 -9.15 -24.25
N ARG A 24 16.42 -7.97 -24.41
CA ARG A 24 16.16 -6.82 -23.53
C ARG A 24 15.12 -5.92 -24.18
N ARG A 25 13.87 -6.40 -24.20
CA ARG A 25 12.72 -5.54 -24.48
C ARG A 25 12.75 -4.42 -23.42
N PRO A 26 12.91 -3.13 -23.78
CA PRO A 26 12.84 -2.07 -22.79
C PRO A 26 11.45 -2.13 -22.13
N PRO A 27 11.35 -1.98 -20.79
CA PRO A 27 10.05 -1.91 -20.15
C PRO A 27 9.26 -0.77 -20.80
N ARG A 28 8.05 -1.08 -21.29
CA ARG A 28 7.14 -0.08 -21.81
C ARG A 28 6.91 0.96 -20.73
N ARG A 29 7.35 2.18 -21.00
CA ARG A 29 7.12 3.36 -20.19
C ARG A 29 5.61 3.54 -20.05
N GLY A 30 5.09 3.50 -18.83
CA GLY A 30 3.72 3.91 -18.54
C GLY A 30 2.89 2.91 -17.75
N GLU A 31 3.36 2.48 -16.58
CA GLU A 31 2.51 2.25 -15.41
C GLU A 31 3.43 2.22 -14.18
N SER A 32 3.76 3.39 -13.64
CA SER A 32 4.44 3.45 -12.35
C SER A 32 3.45 2.92 -11.31
N ALA A 33 3.66 1.69 -10.84
CA ALA A 33 2.94 1.18 -9.69
C ALA A 33 3.00 2.22 -8.56
N PRO A 34 1.92 2.43 -7.79
CA PRO A 34 1.94 3.39 -6.70
C PRO A 34 3.07 3.03 -5.75
N GLU A 35 4.06 3.92 -5.66
CA GLU A 35 5.26 3.70 -4.86
C GLU A 35 4.87 3.70 -3.38
N THR A 36 5.09 2.57 -2.71
CA THR A 36 4.91 2.47 -1.27
C THR A 36 5.98 3.34 -0.60
N GLN A 37 5.55 4.34 0.17
CA GLN A 37 6.41 5.23 0.92
C GLN A 37 6.48 4.78 2.39
N ARG A 38 7.69 4.82 2.94
CA ARG A 38 7.94 4.68 4.37
C ARG A 38 8.32 6.05 4.94
N ILE A 39 7.68 6.45 6.05
CA ILE A 39 7.95 7.70 6.75
C ILE A 39 8.18 7.38 8.22
N ASP A 40 9.26 7.92 8.77
CA ASP A 40 9.59 7.84 10.18
C ASP A 40 9.57 9.26 10.77
N GLY A 41 8.89 9.48 11.89
CA GLY A 41 8.77 10.83 12.45
C GLY A 41 7.94 10.94 13.72
N ARG A 42 7.60 12.18 14.08
CA ARG A 42 6.72 12.48 15.22
C ARG A 42 5.33 12.85 14.78
N VAL A 43 4.35 12.40 15.56
CA VAL A 43 2.93 12.64 15.31
C VAL A 43 2.50 14.01 15.81
N HIS A 44 1.66 14.68 15.03
CA HIS A 44 0.98 15.93 15.40
C HIS A 44 -0.45 15.99 14.86
N HIS A 45 -1.33 16.69 15.57
CA HIS A 45 -2.72 16.92 15.17
C HIS A 45 -3.48 15.62 14.89
N VAL A 46 -3.50 14.71 15.87
CA VAL A 46 -4.31 13.50 15.78
C VAL A 46 -5.81 13.84 15.79
N GLN A 47 -6.52 13.34 14.78
CA GLN A 47 -7.97 13.45 14.66
C GLN A 47 -8.59 12.09 14.34
N TYR A 48 -9.60 11.71 15.12
CA TYR A 48 -10.37 10.49 14.92
C TYR A 48 -11.78 10.83 14.43
N LEU A 49 -12.24 10.11 13.42
CA LEU A 49 -13.56 10.22 12.83
C LEU A 49 -14.20 8.82 12.74
N PRO A 50 -15.20 8.51 13.59
CA PRO A 50 -15.86 7.21 13.55
C PRO A 50 -16.71 7.06 12.30
N ALA A 51 -16.76 5.85 11.76
CA ALA A 51 -17.60 5.51 10.61
C ALA A 51 -19.08 5.41 11.01
N PRO A 52 -20.02 5.80 10.13
CA PRO A 52 -21.44 5.54 10.35
C PRO A 52 -21.71 4.04 10.40
N ARG A 53 -22.20 3.53 11.54
CA ARG A 53 -22.46 2.09 11.76
C ARG A 53 -23.61 1.51 10.93
N ALA A 54 -24.31 2.34 10.16
CA ALA A 54 -25.40 1.93 9.27
C ALA A 54 -24.92 1.15 8.03
N PHE A 55 -23.61 1.17 7.73
CA PHE A 55 -23.04 0.45 6.59
C PHE A 55 -22.12 -0.66 7.08
N ALA A 56 -22.31 -1.89 6.58
CA ALA A 56 -21.58 -3.09 7.03
C ALA A 56 -20.05 -3.01 6.84
N ASP A 57 -19.61 -2.24 5.83
CA ASP A 57 -18.18 -2.08 5.49
C ASP A 57 -17.63 -0.70 5.91
N ALA A 58 -18.29 0.00 6.84
CA ALA A 58 -17.83 1.32 7.26
C ALA A 58 -16.57 1.22 8.13
N GLU A 59 -15.48 1.82 7.67
CA GLU A 59 -14.20 1.87 8.38
C GLU A 59 -14.05 3.19 9.13
N ASP A 60 -13.55 3.12 10.36
CA ASP A 60 -13.17 4.32 11.09
C ASP A 60 -11.99 4.99 10.39
N ARG A 61 -11.87 6.31 10.56
CA ARG A 61 -10.80 7.10 9.99
C ARG A 61 -10.01 7.78 11.09
N LEU A 62 -8.69 7.69 11.01
CA LEU A 62 -7.75 8.40 11.86
C LEU A 62 -6.78 9.17 10.98
N THR A 63 -6.65 10.46 11.21
CA THR A 63 -5.76 11.35 10.46
C THR A 63 -4.78 12.04 11.39
N PHE A 64 -3.54 12.16 10.97
CA PHE A 64 -2.50 12.87 11.73
C PHE A 64 -1.38 13.31 10.81
N HIS A 65 -0.58 14.27 11.25
CA HIS A 65 0.63 14.69 10.55
C HIS A 65 1.84 13.97 11.12
N VAL A 66 2.72 13.51 10.24
CA VAL A 66 4.05 13.02 10.62
C VAL A 66 5.06 14.07 10.20
N VAL A 67 5.78 14.59 11.19
CA VAL A 67 6.89 15.50 11.00
C VAL A 67 8.15 14.66 10.97
N GLY A 68 8.76 14.53 9.79
CA GLY A 68 10.00 13.78 9.61
C GLY A 68 11.13 14.41 10.42
N ALA A 69 12.05 13.58 10.90
CA ALA A 69 13.31 14.07 11.47
C ALA A 69 14.14 14.64 10.31
N GLY A 70 13.95 15.93 10.00
CA GLY A 70 14.74 16.62 8.99
C GLY A 70 16.22 16.43 9.29
N HIS A 71 16.99 15.94 8.32
CA HIS A 71 18.44 16.06 8.39
C HIS A 71 18.80 17.54 8.21
N ALA A 72 19.88 18.02 8.84
CA ALA A 72 20.23 19.44 8.97
C ALA A 72 20.30 20.26 7.65
N ALA A 73 20.19 19.62 6.49
CA ALA A 73 20.20 20.24 5.17
C ALA A 73 18.91 20.05 4.36
N GLN A 74 17.85 19.45 4.92
CA GLN A 74 16.58 19.21 4.23
C GLN A 74 15.43 19.95 4.91
N PRO A 75 14.47 20.49 4.13
CA PRO A 75 13.26 21.06 4.70
C PRO A 75 12.52 20.01 5.52
N LEU A 76 11.91 20.45 6.62
CA LEU A 76 11.12 19.60 7.50
C LEU A 76 9.90 19.07 6.71
N GLU A 77 9.94 17.81 6.30
CA GLU A 77 8.82 17.21 5.57
C GLU A 77 7.67 16.92 6.55
N VAL A 78 6.53 17.56 6.31
CA VAL A 78 5.29 17.29 7.04
C VAL A 78 4.37 16.51 6.11
N THR A 79 4.05 15.27 6.48
CA THR A 79 3.15 14.43 5.70
C THR A 79 1.85 14.18 6.45
N LEU A 80 0.73 14.52 5.82
CA LEU A 80 -0.60 14.13 6.30
C LEU A 80 -0.82 12.65 6.03
N VAL A 81 -1.09 11.90 7.09
CA VAL A 81 -1.36 10.46 7.08
C VAL A 81 -2.83 10.22 7.35
N GLU A 82 -3.40 9.27 6.62
CA GLU A 82 -4.76 8.79 6.80
C GLU A 82 -4.75 7.27 6.99
N VAL A 83 -5.30 6.81 8.10
CA VAL A 83 -5.51 5.41 8.44
C VAL A 83 -7.00 5.13 8.36
N ARG A 84 -7.38 4.10 7.62
CA ARG A 84 -8.76 3.60 7.57
C ARG A 84 -8.78 2.14 8.00
N SER A 85 -9.53 1.81 9.04
CA SER A 85 -9.61 0.44 9.53
C SER A 85 -10.82 0.24 10.45
N GLY A 86 -11.37 -0.98 10.45
CA GLY A 86 -12.30 -1.41 11.51
C GLY A 86 -11.61 -1.73 12.85
N ARG A 87 -10.27 -1.75 12.88
CA ARG A 87 -9.44 -2.13 14.02
C ARG A 87 -8.61 -0.96 14.59
N ILE A 88 -9.04 0.30 14.37
CA ILE A 88 -8.30 1.48 14.84
C ILE A 88 -8.03 1.44 16.36
N GLY A 89 -8.89 0.80 17.15
CA GLY A 89 -8.69 0.64 18.59
C GLY A 89 -7.42 -0.13 19.01
N GLU A 90 -6.76 -0.83 18.08
CA GLU A 90 -5.48 -1.52 18.33
C GLU A 90 -4.27 -0.58 18.24
N LEU A 91 -4.46 0.59 17.63
CA LEU A 91 -3.44 1.63 17.51
C LEU A 91 -3.68 2.70 18.57
N VAL A 92 -2.76 2.80 19.54
CA VAL A 92 -2.75 3.92 20.49
C VAL A 92 -1.78 4.96 19.96
N ILE A 93 -2.31 6.13 19.59
CA ILE A 93 -1.53 7.22 19.01
C ILE A 93 -1.90 8.56 19.65
N ARG A 94 -0.90 9.39 19.92
CA ARG A 94 -1.03 10.71 20.54
C ARG A 94 -0.05 11.68 19.89
N ASP A 95 -0.29 12.97 20.10
CA ASP A 95 0.65 14.00 19.69
C ASP A 95 1.99 13.82 20.42
N GLY A 96 3.08 13.92 19.67
CA GLY A 96 4.45 13.73 20.15
C GLY A 96 4.98 12.30 20.04
N ASP A 97 4.12 11.31 19.76
CA ASP A 97 4.52 9.92 19.61
C ASP A 97 5.47 9.73 18.42
N GLN A 98 6.43 8.82 18.58
CA GLN A 98 7.35 8.45 17.53
C GLN A 98 6.78 7.27 16.75
N VAL A 99 6.61 7.44 15.44
CA VAL A 99 5.94 6.46 14.57
C VAL A 99 6.74 6.15 13.32
N THR A 100 6.52 4.96 12.80
CA THR A 100 6.78 4.58 11.41
C THR A 100 5.44 4.39 10.72
N VAL A 101 5.27 4.99 9.56
CA VAL A 101 4.11 4.79 8.69
C VAL A 101 4.59 4.24 7.35
N ILE A 102 3.94 3.18 6.88
CA ILE A 102 4.12 2.63 5.54
C ILE A 102 2.78 2.79 4.82
N GLY A 103 2.80 3.36 3.63
CA GLY A 103 1.57 3.60 2.90
C GLY A 103 1.80 4.02 1.46
N LYS A 104 0.73 4.41 0.77
CA LYS A 104 0.78 4.89 -0.61
C LYS A 104 0.29 6.32 -0.68
N ARG A 105 0.94 7.12 -1.53
CA ARG A 105 0.45 8.47 -1.84
C ARG A 105 -0.90 8.33 -2.53
N GLY A 106 -1.90 8.96 -1.96
CA GLY A 106 -3.27 9.02 -2.47
C GLY A 106 -3.83 10.42 -2.31
N ARG A 107 -4.96 10.67 -2.96
CA ARG A 107 -5.69 11.94 -2.81
C ARG A 107 -6.83 11.75 -1.83
N SER A 108 -6.87 12.59 -0.82
CA SER A 108 -7.98 12.72 0.11
C SER A 108 -8.68 14.07 -0.08
N ALA A 109 -9.80 14.28 0.59
CA ALA A 109 -10.53 15.57 0.55
C ALA A 109 -9.66 16.76 1.00
N ALA A 110 -8.59 16.50 1.77
CA ALA A 110 -7.64 17.50 2.26
C ALA A 110 -6.41 17.72 1.36
N GLY A 111 -6.33 17.03 0.20
CA GLY A 111 -5.20 17.13 -0.73
C GLY A 111 -4.37 15.83 -0.80
N ASP A 112 -3.07 15.98 -1.03
CA ASP A 112 -2.14 14.85 -1.13
C ASP A 112 -1.86 14.25 0.26
N THR A 113 -2.22 12.99 0.45
CA THR A 113 -2.16 12.29 1.73
C THR A 113 -1.46 10.94 1.57
N LEU A 114 -0.77 10.49 2.62
CA LEU A 114 -0.31 9.12 2.70
C LEU A 114 -1.41 8.24 3.27
N ILE A 115 -1.96 7.34 2.47
CA ILE A 115 -2.91 6.34 2.93
C ILE A 115 -2.10 5.20 3.54
N ALA A 116 -2.21 5.04 4.86
CA ALA A 116 -1.43 4.07 5.61
C ALA A 116 -1.89 2.63 5.33
N GLU A 117 -0.93 1.78 5.01
CA GLU A 117 -1.06 0.32 4.94
C GLU A 117 -0.55 -0.33 6.24
N ALA A 118 0.41 0.31 6.92
CA ALA A 118 0.84 -0.07 8.26
C ALA A 118 1.28 1.14 9.07
N VAL A 119 1.00 1.12 10.37
CA VAL A 119 1.48 2.12 11.33
C VAL A 119 2.08 1.38 12.53
N GLN A 120 3.31 1.70 12.87
CA GLN A 120 3.97 1.26 14.09
C GLN A 120 4.22 2.48 14.99
N ASN A 121 3.68 2.46 16.20
CA ASN A 121 4.00 3.42 17.22
C ASN A 121 5.09 2.85 18.13
N HIS A 122 6.23 3.53 18.18
CA HIS A 122 7.40 3.13 18.96
C HIS A 122 7.32 3.62 20.40
N THR A 123 6.53 4.66 20.66
CA THR A 123 6.32 5.22 22.01
C THR A 123 5.37 4.35 22.84
N THR A 124 4.28 3.87 22.22
CA THR A 124 3.26 3.06 22.90
C THR A 124 3.41 1.56 22.62
N HIS A 125 4.35 1.18 21.75
CA HIS A 125 4.56 -0.20 21.28
C HIS A 125 3.33 -0.86 20.64
N THR A 126 2.40 -0.06 20.10
CA THR A 126 1.24 -0.56 19.35
C THR A 126 1.49 -0.52 17.85
N GLY A 127 0.96 -1.48 17.11
CA GLY A 127 1.04 -1.52 15.66
C GLY A 127 -0.32 -1.84 15.04
N LEU A 128 -0.54 -1.35 13.84
CA LEU A 128 -1.73 -1.64 13.06
C LEU A 128 -1.34 -1.89 11.60
N GLU A 129 -1.62 -3.10 11.12
CA GLU A 129 -1.59 -3.43 9.70
C GLU A 129 -3.00 -3.27 9.14
N VAL A 130 -3.14 -2.34 8.21
CA VAL A 130 -4.38 -2.11 7.48
C VAL A 130 -4.41 -3.11 6.32
N GLN A 131 -5.12 -4.22 6.51
CA GLN A 131 -5.39 -5.13 5.41
C GLN A 131 -6.15 -4.34 4.33
N THR A 132 -5.48 -4.05 3.23
CA THR A 132 -6.11 -3.45 2.06
C THR A 132 -7.03 -4.50 1.46
N GLY A 133 -8.25 -4.57 1.99
CA GLY A 133 -9.33 -5.42 1.51
C GLY A 133 -9.73 -4.99 0.10
N THR A 134 -8.98 -5.49 -0.87
CA THR A 134 -9.34 -5.75 -2.26
C THR A 134 -10.70 -5.16 -2.69
N ALA A 135 -10.66 -4.01 -3.38
CA ALA A 135 -11.77 -3.55 -4.24
C ALA A 135 -12.15 -4.60 -5.32
N LEU A 136 -11.35 -5.65 -5.50
CA LEU A 136 -11.53 -6.71 -6.47
C LEU A 136 -12.47 -7.85 -6.02
N ALA A 137 -12.68 -8.07 -4.72
CA ALA A 137 -13.63 -9.07 -4.24
C ALA A 137 -15.10 -8.58 -4.32
N ARG A 138 -15.31 -7.26 -4.54
CA ARG A 138 -16.61 -6.58 -4.45
C ARG A 138 -17.44 -6.58 -5.75
N ARG A 139 -17.04 -7.33 -6.79
CA ARG A 139 -17.89 -7.58 -7.98
C ARG A 139 -18.71 -8.88 -7.94
N LEU A 140 -18.41 -9.80 -7.02
CA LEU A 140 -19.05 -11.13 -7.01
C LEU A 140 -20.08 -11.34 -5.90
N ARG A 141 -20.36 -10.34 -5.07
CA ARG A 141 -21.50 -10.34 -4.15
C ARG A 141 -22.46 -9.21 -4.46
N ALA A 142 -23.12 -9.31 -5.61
CA ALA A 142 -24.41 -8.67 -5.78
C ALA A 142 -25.42 -9.38 -4.84
N PRO A 143 -26.18 -8.67 -4.02
CA PRO A 143 -27.26 -9.28 -3.26
C PRO A 143 -28.38 -9.69 -4.21
N LEU A 144 -28.60 -11.00 -4.37
CA LEU A 144 -29.84 -11.62 -4.84
C LEU A 144 -31.00 -11.38 -3.84
N GLY A 145 -31.21 -10.13 -3.46
CA GLY A 145 -32.10 -9.71 -2.37
C GLY A 145 -33.23 -8.76 -2.80
N VAL A 146 -33.54 -8.68 -4.10
CA VAL A 146 -34.67 -7.89 -4.61
C VAL A 146 -35.57 -8.79 -5.45
N LEU A 147 -36.49 -9.49 -4.79
CA LEU A 147 -37.73 -10.03 -5.37
C LEU A 147 -38.68 -10.36 -4.20
N TRP A 148 -39.11 -9.33 -3.46
CA TRP A 148 -40.18 -9.45 -2.47
C TRP A 148 -41.18 -8.30 -2.65
N PHE A 149 -41.86 -8.27 -3.80
CA PHE A 149 -43.08 -7.48 -3.98
C PHE A 149 -43.90 -8.10 -5.12
N LEU A 150 -44.94 -8.86 -4.75
CA LEU A 150 -46.29 -8.90 -5.35
C LEU A 150 -46.99 -10.22 -5.02
N ALA A 151 -47.74 -10.24 -3.93
CA ALA A 151 -48.95 -11.03 -3.84
C ALA A 151 -49.92 -10.27 -2.92
N ILE A 152 -50.74 -9.43 -3.55
CA ILE A 152 -51.90 -8.77 -2.94
C ILE A 152 -52.85 -9.87 -2.44
N PRO A 153 -53.21 -9.95 -1.15
CA PRO A 153 -54.35 -10.75 -0.75
C PRO A 153 -55.61 -10.03 -1.25
N ALA A 154 -56.26 -10.61 -2.25
CA ALA A 154 -57.58 -10.16 -2.70
C ALA A 154 -58.57 -10.29 -1.55
N PHE A 155 -58.82 -9.15 -0.90
CA PHE A 155 -59.94 -8.93 0.00
C PHE A 155 -61.25 -8.95 -0.82
N LEU A 156 -62.20 -9.76 -0.38
CA LEU A 156 -63.64 -9.49 -0.37
C LEU A 156 -64.33 -9.00 -1.67
N LEU A 157 -64.97 -9.94 -2.36
CA LEU A 157 -66.29 -9.80 -3.01
C LEU A 157 -67.02 -11.12 -2.65
N ALA A 158 -68.03 -11.16 -1.77
CA ALA A 158 -69.38 -10.63 -1.93
C ALA A 158 -70.01 -11.06 -3.27
#